data_AF-A0A925C527-F1
#
_entry.id   AF-A0A925C527-F1
#
_cell.length_a   1.000
_cell.length_b   1.000
_cell.length_c   1.000
_cell.angle_alpha   90.00
_cell.angle_beta   90.00
_cell.angle_gamma   90.00
#
_symmetry.space_group_name_H-M   'P 1'
#
loop_
_entity.id
_entity.type
_entity.pdbx_description
1 polymer ?
#
loop_
_entity_poly.entity_id
_entity_poly.type
_entity_poly.pdbx_seq_one_letter_code
_entity_poly.pdbx_strand_id
1 'polypeptide(L)'
;MLAAALLLLALLSASTPSPVRAQAAGAPAPTVSATEVEVIFWNSVKDSNDAALLRTYLDRYPSGAFAPIAKLKIERLNAQAPLTPSDRAGEEPPLSSAQSYGRQQVLRATLGGSSGRGVLGVRGQTLDAFWQIAIGPEAKGVIVWELVPGGAAAQGGLRLGDIVTRIEGHDVATMADVARLVGQAGAGKEVALQIWRPDGDYKTFVARLTSRANKQDAHAALALANLYQLGIFGSKDVPEVLKWQRKGAESGSMAAMVALAATLGASQGPEREKNLTEALRWLRKASEAGDPRAMYPLGAMYASGRGTGKDEAEAARWYRKGADAGSPDAMAALALAQFNGTGVAKDEVAATALLRKAADAGNAFAMTMLGAAYADGRGIPKDEVEAVRWYRRAADAGDNEGIYRLGWAFNNARGVPKDDVQAMNNFRRAADNGLAAGMVAVGDLHAGGFGTPKDDAEATRWYRKAADAGDTGAMYTMAIRSEFGLGATKDSEAAAQWAIASVKGGFEYARTQLIAEAGKWSDDFRRALQRKLKEEGHYAGDIDGRMGGGVKEALDRLAKSQTVSP
;
A
#
# COMPACT_ATOMS: atom_id res chain seq x y z
N MET A 1 -22.85 19.82 -5.16
CA MET A 1 -22.28 20.07 -3.82
C MET A 1 -22.50 18.86 -2.93
N LEU A 2 -21.76 17.78 -3.20
CA LEU A 2 -21.68 16.58 -2.35
C LEU A 2 -20.47 15.78 -2.85
N ALA A 3 -19.30 16.23 -2.42
CA ALA A 3 -18.01 15.61 -2.68
C ALA A 3 -17.17 15.80 -1.41
N ALA A 4 -17.54 15.07 -0.35
CA ALA A 4 -16.77 14.98 0.88
C ALA A 4 -17.44 13.95 1.81
N ALA A 5 -17.03 12.68 1.73
CA ALA A 5 -16.98 11.74 2.86
C ALA A 5 -16.79 10.32 2.31
N LEU A 6 -15.64 9.72 2.63
CA LEU A 6 -15.29 8.28 2.67
C LEU A 6 -13.90 8.07 2.07
N LEU A 7 -12.89 8.40 2.87
CA LEU A 7 -11.48 8.13 2.56
C LEU A 7 -10.77 7.79 3.87
N LEU A 8 -10.95 6.55 4.34
CA LEU A 8 -10.17 5.94 5.41
C LEU A 8 -10.40 4.43 5.39
N LEU A 9 -9.28 3.68 5.35
CA LEU A 9 -9.12 2.20 5.35
C LEU A 9 -8.99 1.51 3.98
N ALA A 10 -7.80 1.59 3.37
CA ALA A 10 -7.20 0.47 2.63
C ALA A 10 -5.71 0.75 2.34
N LEU A 11 -4.81 0.36 3.25
CA LEU A 11 -3.38 0.23 2.95
C LEU A 11 -2.87 -1.00 3.69
N LEU A 12 -2.64 -2.09 2.96
CA LEU A 12 -1.69 -3.16 3.27
C LEU A 12 -1.70 -4.19 2.12
N SER A 13 -0.83 -3.98 1.12
CA SER A 13 0.02 -5.01 0.47
C SER A 13 0.47 -4.54 -0.91
N ALA A 14 1.78 -4.31 -1.04
CA ALA A 14 2.46 -4.02 -2.30
C ALA A 14 3.13 -5.29 -2.85
N SER A 15 3.25 -5.38 -4.18
CA SER A 15 4.34 -6.01 -4.99
C SER A 15 3.77 -6.56 -6.32
N THR A 16 4.35 -6.45 -7.52
CA THR A 16 5.62 -5.93 -8.08
C THR A 16 5.45 -5.84 -9.62
N PRO A 17 6.17 -4.96 -10.35
CA PRO A 17 6.10 -4.87 -11.81
C PRO A 17 7.15 -5.75 -12.53
N SER A 18 6.90 -6.07 -13.80
CA SER A 18 7.89 -6.65 -14.75
C SER A 18 7.99 -5.83 -16.04
N PRO A 19 9.13 -5.89 -16.76
CA PRO A 19 9.56 -4.83 -17.68
C PRO A 19 9.37 -5.22 -19.15
N VAL A 20 9.07 -4.23 -20.01
CA VAL A 20 9.32 -4.33 -21.46
C VAL A 20 9.93 -3.01 -21.97
N ARG A 21 10.89 -3.19 -22.89
CA ARG A 21 11.90 -2.26 -23.37
C ARG A 21 11.49 -1.63 -24.72
N ALA A 22 11.70 -0.31 -24.83
CA ALA A 22 12.14 0.52 -25.97
C ALA A 22 11.43 0.49 -27.35
N GLN A 23 11.06 1.68 -27.87
CA GLN A 23 11.85 2.40 -28.90
C GLN A 23 11.37 3.85 -29.14
N ALA A 24 12.20 4.64 -29.80
CA ALA A 24 12.39 6.10 -29.68
C ALA A 24 11.73 6.97 -30.77
N ALA A 25 11.61 8.28 -30.48
CA ALA A 25 11.75 9.48 -31.35
C ALA A 25 11.16 10.68 -30.56
N GLY A 26 11.69 11.90 -30.43
CA GLY A 26 12.79 12.65 -31.05
C GLY A 26 12.37 14.12 -31.08
N ALA A 27 12.89 14.99 -30.19
CA ALA A 27 12.88 16.48 -30.27
C ALA A 27 13.50 17.11 -28.99
N PRO A 28 14.06 18.33 -29.04
CA PRO A 28 15.19 18.76 -28.19
C PRO A 28 14.79 19.38 -26.85
N ALA A 29 15.65 19.21 -25.85
CA ALA A 29 15.54 19.85 -24.53
C ALA A 29 16.16 21.26 -24.53
N PRO A 30 15.61 22.22 -23.75
CA PRO A 30 16.19 23.54 -23.58
C PRO A 30 17.34 23.53 -22.56
N THR A 31 18.37 24.32 -22.86
CA THR A 31 19.55 24.59 -22.02
C THR A 31 19.22 25.48 -20.82
N VAL A 32 19.63 25.07 -19.62
CA VAL A 32 19.68 25.92 -18.41
C VAL A 32 21.10 25.88 -17.84
N SER A 33 21.63 27.06 -17.50
CA SER A 33 23.00 27.32 -17.08
C SER A 33 23.34 26.81 -15.68
N ALA A 34 24.59 26.38 -15.52
CA ALA A 34 25.17 25.73 -14.35
C ALA A 34 25.34 26.65 -13.13
N THR A 35 24.95 26.13 -11.96
CA THR A 35 25.58 26.41 -10.67
C THR A 35 26.03 25.09 -10.09
N GLU A 36 27.27 25.07 -9.59
CA GLU A 36 28.04 23.90 -9.15
C GLU A 36 27.23 22.93 -8.27
N VAL A 37 27.23 21.65 -8.65
CA VAL A 37 26.74 20.56 -7.79
C VAL A 37 27.96 19.81 -7.28
N GLU A 38 28.27 19.99 -6.01
CA GLU A 38 29.25 19.18 -5.29
C GLU A 38 28.61 17.81 -5.00
N VAL A 39 29.05 16.76 -5.68
CA VAL A 39 28.59 15.39 -5.42
C VAL A 39 29.64 14.68 -4.58
N ILE A 40 29.38 14.57 -3.27
CA ILE A 40 30.21 13.83 -2.32
C ILE A 40 29.71 12.38 -2.27
N PHE A 41 30.51 11.43 -2.73
CA PHE A 41 30.22 10.00 -2.53
C PHE A 41 30.69 9.55 -1.15
N TRP A 42 29.79 8.96 -0.37
CA TRP A 42 30.11 8.21 0.83
C TRP A 42 29.91 6.72 0.57
N ASN A 43 30.99 6.02 0.18
CA ASN A 43 31.34 4.70 0.70
C ASN A 43 32.70 4.23 0.16
N SER A 44 33.41 3.46 0.98
CA SER A 44 34.76 2.98 0.73
C SER A 44 34.86 2.12 -0.53
N VAL A 45 35.41 2.68 -1.61
CA VAL A 45 35.84 1.92 -2.77
C VAL A 45 37.19 1.27 -2.43
N LYS A 46 37.14 0.14 -1.71
CA LYS A 46 38.23 -0.82 -1.72
C LYS A 46 37.82 -1.92 -2.68
N ASP A 47 38.43 -1.85 -3.86
CA ASP A 47 38.42 -2.87 -4.90
C ASP A 47 37.08 -3.10 -5.61
N SER A 48 36.74 -2.20 -6.54
CA SER A 48 35.77 -2.56 -7.57
C SER A 48 36.16 -2.00 -8.94
N ASN A 49 35.86 -2.82 -9.95
CA ASN A 49 35.85 -2.50 -11.37
C ASN A 49 34.97 -1.28 -11.75
N ASP A 50 34.41 -0.56 -10.77
CA ASP A 50 33.44 0.52 -10.98
C ASP A 50 34.07 1.76 -11.61
N ALA A 51 35.33 2.09 -11.30
CA ALA A 51 36.04 3.18 -11.99
C ALA A 51 36.36 2.84 -13.46
N ALA A 52 36.63 1.56 -13.75
CA ALA A 52 36.84 1.06 -15.10
C ALA A 52 35.53 0.94 -15.88
N LEU A 53 34.44 0.51 -15.23
CA LEU A 53 33.08 0.50 -15.77
C LEU A 53 32.58 1.92 -16.05
N LEU A 54 32.87 2.88 -15.18
CA LEU A 54 32.51 4.28 -15.37
C LEU A 54 33.30 4.89 -16.53
N ARG A 55 34.61 4.61 -16.65
CA ARG A 55 35.40 5.00 -17.82
C ARG A 55 34.90 4.34 -19.11
N THR A 56 34.61 3.04 -19.07
CA THR A 56 34.09 2.28 -20.22
C THR A 56 32.70 2.80 -20.63
N TYR A 57 31.88 3.21 -19.67
CA TYR A 57 30.58 3.84 -19.90
C TYR A 57 30.76 5.24 -20.53
N LEU A 58 31.67 6.05 -20.03
CA LEU A 58 31.96 7.39 -20.54
C LEU A 58 32.62 7.35 -21.95
N ASP A 59 33.49 6.37 -22.22
CA ASP A 59 34.09 6.13 -23.53
C ASP A 59 33.09 5.57 -24.56
N ARG A 60 32.07 4.83 -24.08
CA ARG A 60 31.03 4.22 -24.92
C ARG A 60 29.91 5.20 -25.29
N TYR A 61 29.74 6.31 -24.55
CA TYR A 61 28.76 7.36 -24.85
C TYR A 61 29.42 8.76 -25.00
N PRO A 62 30.32 8.96 -25.98
CA PRO A 62 31.13 10.18 -26.10
C PRO A 62 30.39 11.41 -26.65
N SER A 63 29.11 11.30 -27.03
CA SER A 63 28.36 12.38 -27.70
C SER A 63 27.09 12.81 -26.94
N GLY A 64 27.24 13.84 -26.11
CA GLY A 64 26.37 15.02 -26.14
C GLY A 64 25.02 15.01 -25.43
N ALA A 65 24.96 14.73 -24.12
CA ALA A 65 23.78 15.07 -23.30
C ALA A 65 24.05 15.55 -21.86
N PHE A 66 25.32 15.61 -21.43
CA PHE A 66 25.71 16.30 -20.20
C PHE A 66 26.95 17.13 -20.50
N ALA A 67 27.01 18.36 -19.99
CA ALA A 67 28.16 19.24 -20.18
C ALA A 67 29.47 18.51 -19.81
N PRO A 68 30.57 18.75 -20.54
CA PRO A 68 31.82 18.06 -20.27
C PRO A 68 32.28 18.38 -18.86
N ILE A 69 32.50 17.35 -18.04
CA ILE A 69 33.24 17.47 -16.77
C ILE A 69 34.69 17.76 -17.14
N ALA A 70 34.95 19.02 -17.48
CA ALA A 70 36.28 19.51 -17.75
C ALA A 70 37.01 19.59 -16.40
N LYS A 71 37.90 18.62 -16.19
CA LYS A 71 38.80 18.43 -15.03
C LYS A 71 38.16 17.79 -13.79
N LEU A 72 38.07 16.46 -13.83
CA LEU A 72 38.02 15.63 -12.63
C LEU A 72 39.40 15.66 -11.96
N LYS A 73 39.55 16.42 -10.87
CA LYS A 73 40.75 16.40 -10.03
C LYS A 73 40.52 15.36 -8.93
N ILE A 74 41.04 14.15 -9.11
CA ILE A 74 41.04 13.12 -8.06
C ILE A 74 42.29 13.38 -7.21
N GLU A 75 42.13 14.13 -6.13
CA GLU A 75 43.18 14.26 -5.12
C GLU A 75 43.07 13.12 -4.11
N ARG A 76 44.14 12.32 -4.03
CA ARG A 76 44.30 11.29 -3.01
C ARG A 76 44.71 12.00 -1.72
N LEU A 77 43.75 12.36 -0.88
CA LEU A 77 44.04 12.87 0.48
C LEU A 77 44.54 11.72 1.35
N ASN A 78 45.84 11.44 1.27
CA ASN A 78 46.55 10.67 2.27
C ASN A 78 46.92 11.59 3.45
N ALA A 79 46.42 11.22 4.63
CA ALA A 79 46.98 11.41 5.97
C ALA A 79 47.31 12.84 6.46
N GLN A 80 46.57 13.29 7.48
CA GLN A 80 46.93 14.08 8.69
C GLN A 80 45.66 14.85 9.13
N ALA A 81 45.10 14.81 10.34
CA ALA A 81 45.45 14.31 11.67
C ALA A 81 44.15 13.77 12.33
N PRO A 82 44.20 12.98 13.43
CA PRO A 82 43.03 12.26 13.93
C PRO A 82 42.01 13.20 14.58
N LEU A 83 40.77 13.17 14.10
CA LEU A 83 39.62 13.68 14.85
C LEU A 83 39.47 12.84 16.13
N THR A 84 39.33 13.51 17.27
CA THR A 84 39.26 12.87 18.58
C THR A 84 38.03 11.96 18.73
N PRO A 85 38.11 10.81 19.43
CA PRO A 85 37.07 9.77 19.44
C PRO A 85 35.74 10.08 20.15
N SER A 86 35.35 11.35 20.33
CA SER A 86 34.19 11.72 21.15
C SER A 86 32.86 11.92 20.39
N ASP A 87 32.86 12.01 19.06
CA ASP A 87 31.64 12.42 18.31
C ASP A 87 31.10 11.38 17.32
N ARG A 88 31.58 10.13 17.37
CA ARG A 88 31.01 9.00 16.62
C ARG A 88 30.37 7.98 17.55
N ALA A 89 29.12 8.19 17.92
CA ALA A 89 28.28 7.10 18.41
C ALA A 89 27.63 6.43 17.18
N GLY A 90 28.22 5.33 16.68
CA GLY A 90 27.50 4.45 15.75
C GLY A 90 28.27 3.64 14.69
N GLU A 91 29.59 3.71 14.59
CA GLU A 91 30.34 2.83 13.67
C GLU A 91 31.09 1.73 14.44
N GLU A 92 30.58 0.49 14.37
CA GLU A 92 31.32 -0.72 14.74
C GLU A 92 32.53 -0.95 13.82
N PRO A 93 33.62 -1.58 14.30
CA PRO A 93 34.74 -1.96 13.44
C PRO A 93 34.31 -3.02 12.40
N PRO A 94 34.93 -3.05 11.20
CA PRO A 94 34.62 -4.07 10.21
C PRO A 94 34.93 -5.48 10.75
N LEU A 95 33.95 -6.37 10.59
CA LEU A 95 34.06 -7.81 10.89
C LEU A 95 35.34 -8.36 10.26
N SER A 96 36.23 -8.93 11.08
CA SER A 96 37.39 -9.65 10.59
C SER A 96 36.95 -10.87 9.78
N SER A 97 37.72 -11.18 8.74
CA SER A 97 37.46 -12.16 7.67
C SER A 97 37.44 -13.64 8.10
N ALA A 98 37.01 -13.98 9.32
CA ALA A 98 37.23 -15.31 9.90
C ALA A 98 36.01 -15.98 10.56
N GLN A 99 34.78 -15.50 10.37
CA GLN A 99 33.59 -16.23 10.81
C GLN A 99 32.58 -16.37 9.68
N SER A 100 32.73 -17.42 8.86
CA SER A 100 31.64 -17.87 7.99
C SER A 100 30.50 -18.39 8.87
N TYR A 101 29.34 -17.71 8.91
CA TYR A 101 28.20 -18.09 9.77
C TYR A 101 27.34 -19.21 9.19
N GLY A 102 27.90 -20.01 8.31
CA GLY A 102 27.21 -20.97 7.49
C GLY A 102 28.14 -21.60 6.48
N ARG A 103 27.69 -22.71 5.92
CA ARG A 103 28.45 -23.53 4.98
C ARG A 103 27.78 -23.53 3.63
N GLN A 104 28.59 -23.40 2.59
CA GLN A 104 28.15 -23.58 1.23
C GLN A 104 27.82 -25.06 0.99
N GLN A 105 26.67 -25.32 0.38
CA GLN A 105 26.21 -26.65 0.00
C GLN A 105 25.74 -26.63 -1.45
N VAL A 106 25.86 -27.77 -2.11
CA VAL A 106 25.25 -27.99 -3.40
C VAL A 106 24.09 -28.96 -3.20
N LEU A 107 22.89 -28.53 -3.55
CA LEU A 107 21.69 -29.36 -3.57
C LEU A 107 21.28 -29.60 -5.00
N ARG A 108 20.59 -30.72 -5.24
CA ARG A 108 19.90 -30.95 -6.51
C ARG A 108 18.40 -30.86 -6.28
N ALA A 109 17.73 -30.06 -7.09
CA ALA A 109 16.28 -29.87 -7.01
C ALA A 109 15.69 -29.90 -8.41
N THR A 110 14.57 -30.59 -8.56
CA THR A 110 13.77 -30.50 -9.79
C THR A 110 13.09 -29.14 -9.87
N LEU A 111 12.89 -28.59 -11.06
CA LEU A 111 12.21 -27.30 -11.25
C LEU A 111 10.70 -27.48 -11.40
N GLY A 112 9.92 -26.71 -10.64
CA GLY A 112 8.45 -26.67 -10.72
C GLY A 112 7.93 -25.80 -11.87
N GLY A 113 6.75 -26.12 -12.40
CA GLY A 113 6.16 -25.48 -13.59
C GLY A 113 5.91 -23.96 -13.50
N SER A 114 5.80 -23.35 -14.67
CA SER A 114 5.90 -21.91 -14.97
C SER A 114 4.76 -21.00 -14.48
N SER A 115 3.84 -21.45 -13.64
CA SER A 115 2.70 -20.63 -13.19
C SER A 115 2.98 -19.92 -11.85
N GLY A 116 3.81 -18.87 -11.91
CA GLY A 116 3.66 -17.64 -11.12
C GLY A 116 3.68 -17.65 -9.58
N ARG A 117 3.86 -18.77 -8.87
CA ARG A 117 3.88 -18.76 -7.37
C ARG A 117 4.99 -19.55 -6.68
N GLY A 118 6.01 -19.98 -7.42
CA GLY A 118 7.18 -20.62 -6.83
C GLY A 118 8.03 -21.20 -7.93
N VAL A 119 8.93 -20.39 -8.48
CA VAL A 119 9.74 -20.78 -9.64
C VAL A 119 10.65 -21.99 -9.30
N LEU A 120 11.13 -22.06 -8.05
CA LEU A 120 11.77 -23.24 -7.45
C LEU A 120 10.82 -24.02 -6.50
N GLY A 121 9.55 -23.66 -6.41
CA GLY A 121 8.67 -24.05 -5.30
C GLY A 121 9.05 -23.35 -3.99
N VAL A 122 9.67 -22.17 -4.07
CA VAL A 122 10.01 -21.32 -2.91
C VAL A 122 9.58 -19.89 -3.13
N ARG A 123 9.34 -19.16 -2.04
CA ARG A 123 9.38 -17.69 -2.02
C ARG A 123 10.62 -17.23 -1.27
N GLY A 124 11.23 -16.18 -1.78
CA GLY A 124 12.46 -15.65 -1.25
C GLY A 124 12.51 -14.13 -1.28
N GLN A 125 13.47 -13.57 -0.54
CA GLN A 125 13.78 -12.14 -0.51
C GLN A 125 15.24 -11.96 -0.92
N THR A 126 15.54 -10.91 -1.69
CA THR A 126 16.92 -10.52 -1.99
C THR A 126 17.66 -10.20 -0.69
N LEU A 127 18.85 -10.75 -0.54
CA LEU A 127 19.73 -10.41 0.56
C LEU A 127 20.26 -8.98 0.35
N ASP A 128 19.89 -8.09 1.26
CA ASP A 128 20.37 -6.72 1.31
C ASP A 128 21.49 -6.58 2.34
N ALA A 129 22.05 -5.37 2.44
CA ALA A 129 23.09 -5.06 3.43
C ALA A 129 22.65 -5.41 4.87
N PHE A 130 21.35 -5.31 5.15
CA PHE A 130 20.80 -5.64 6.47
C PHE A 130 20.94 -7.14 6.78
N TRP A 131 20.53 -8.02 5.87
CA TRP A 131 20.69 -9.46 6.06
C TRP A 131 22.16 -9.89 6.00
N GLN A 132 22.99 -9.22 5.19
CA GLN A 132 24.44 -9.44 5.15
C GLN A 132 25.12 -9.14 6.51
N ILE A 133 24.72 -8.08 7.22
CA ILE A 133 25.26 -7.79 8.55
C ILE A 133 24.84 -8.84 9.59
N ALA A 134 23.63 -9.38 9.45
CA ALA A 134 23.10 -10.41 10.36
C ALA A 134 23.70 -11.79 10.12
N ILE A 135 23.95 -12.14 8.86
CA ILE A 135 24.26 -13.49 8.39
C ILE A 135 25.72 -13.64 7.93
N GLY A 136 26.42 -12.54 7.68
CA GLY A 136 27.80 -12.51 7.20
C GLY A 136 27.92 -11.69 5.91
N PRO A 137 28.88 -10.76 5.83
CA PRO A 137 28.97 -9.80 4.72
C PRO A 137 29.23 -10.45 3.36
N GLU A 138 29.73 -11.69 3.34
CA GLU A 138 29.97 -12.46 2.12
C GLU A 138 28.74 -13.23 1.61
N ALA A 139 27.67 -13.33 2.42
CA ALA A 139 26.43 -13.93 1.94
C ALA A 139 25.84 -13.03 0.86
N LYS A 140 25.63 -13.59 -0.33
CA LYS A 140 24.89 -12.94 -1.44
C LYS A 140 23.90 -13.95 -1.97
N GLY A 141 22.69 -13.52 -2.27
CA GLY A 141 21.68 -14.43 -2.79
C GLY A 141 20.26 -14.06 -2.42
N VAL A 142 19.40 -15.07 -2.50
CA VAL A 142 17.99 -14.98 -2.13
C VAL A 142 17.77 -15.86 -0.91
N ILE A 143 17.35 -15.26 0.21
CA ILE A 143 16.94 -16.00 1.40
C ILE A 143 15.56 -16.61 1.20
N VAL A 144 15.43 -17.91 1.44
CA VAL A 144 14.19 -18.67 1.35
C VAL A 144 13.42 -18.47 2.64
N TRP A 145 12.18 -17.98 2.54
CA TRP A 145 11.33 -17.76 3.71
C TRP A 145 9.96 -18.44 3.60
N GLU A 146 9.63 -19.02 2.45
CA GLU A 146 8.48 -19.91 2.29
C GLU A 146 8.83 -21.07 1.34
N LEU A 147 8.41 -22.28 1.71
CA LEU A 147 8.45 -23.46 0.83
C LEU A 147 7.02 -23.77 0.39
N VAL A 148 6.83 -23.94 -0.91
CA VAL A 148 5.56 -24.43 -1.46
C VAL A 148 5.42 -25.92 -1.08
N PRO A 149 4.37 -26.31 -0.34
CA PRO A 149 4.17 -27.71 0.05
C PRO A 149 4.13 -28.64 -1.17
N GLY A 150 4.87 -29.74 -1.12
CA GLY A 150 5.01 -30.67 -2.25
C GLY A 150 5.84 -30.15 -3.42
N GLY A 151 6.38 -28.93 -3.33
CA GLY A 151 7.21 -28.30 -4.35
C GLY A 151 8.60 -28.94 -4.45
N ALA A 152 9.21 -28.80 -5.63
CA ALA A 152 10.41 -29.54 -5.98
C ALA A 152 11.68 -29.09 -5.22
N ALA A 153 11.76 -27.84 -4.72
CA ALA A 153 12.83 -27.46 -3.77
C ALA A 153 12.65 -28.05 -2.36
N ALA A 154 11.42 -28.27 -1.90
CA ALA A 154 11.20 -28.96 -0.62
C ALA A 154 11.65 -30.43 -0.71
N GLN A 155 11.39 -31.07 -1.86
CA GLN A 155 11.89 -32.41 -2.18
C GLN A 155 13.41 -32.45 -2.35
N GLY A 156 14.01 -31.38 -2.90
CA GLY A 156 15.46 -31.19 -3.05
C GLY A 156 16.21 -30.83 -1.75
N GLY A 157 15.54 -30.86 -0.59
CA GLY A 157 16.17 -30.65 0.71
C GLY A 157 16.49 -29.20 1.08
N LEU A 158 15.88 -28.24 0.37
CA LEU A 158 15.92 -26.82 0.74
C LEU A 158 15.12 -26.58 2.02
N ARG A 159 15.58 -25.66 2.85
CA ARG A 159 14.97 -25.31 4.15
C ARG A 159 14.63 -23.82 4.20
N LEU A 160 13.68 -23.47 5.06
CA LEU A 160 13.48 -22.07 5.45
C LEU A 160 14.78 -21.54 6.05
N GLY A 161 15.21 -20.36 5.60
CA GLY A 161 16.47 -19.71 5.97
C GLY A 161 17.67 -20.05 5.09
N ASP A 162 17.57 -21.01 4.15
CA ASP A 162 18.64 -21.23 3.16
C ASP A 162 18.76 -20.02 2.23
N ILE A 163 19.99 -19.67 1.85
CA ILE A 163 20.25 -18.59 0.88
C ILE A 163 20.68 -19.22 -0.44
N VAL A 164 19.90 -19.07 -1.50
CA VAL A 164 20.28 -19.52 -2.84
C VAL A 164 21.29 -18.53 -3.41
N THR A 165 22.53 -18.98 -3.61
CA THR A 165 23.65 -18.14 -4.07
C THR A 165 23.97 -18.37 -5.54
N ARG A 166 23.77 -19.59 -6.07
CA ARG A 166 23.89 -19.91 -7.50
C ARG A 166 22.89 -20.96 -7.97
N ILE A 167 22.54 -20.92 -9.25
CA ILE A 167 21.76 -21.96 -9.96
C ILE A 167 22.53 -22.33 -11.22
N GLU A 168 22.82 -23.62 -11.42
CA GLU A 168 23.60 -24.11 -12.57
C GLU A 168 24.94 -23.36 -12.76
N GLY A 169 25.59 -23.02 -11.63
CA GLY A 169 26.85 -22.27 -11.63
C GLY A 169 26.73 -20.77 -11.90
N HIS A 170 25.53 -20.26 -12.21
CA HIS A 170 25.29 -18.83 -12.39
C HIS A 170 24.92 -18.15 -11.07
N ASP A 171 25.53 -17.00 -10.79
CA ASP A 171 25.25 -16.20 -9.60
C ASP A 171 23.78 -15.76 -9.53
N VAL A 172 23.23 -15.82 -8.32
CA VAL A 172 21.90 -15.31 -7.98
C VAL A 172 22.09 -14.10 -7.07
N ALA A 173 21.60 -12.94 -7.50
CA ALA A 173 21.55 -11.74 -6.65
C ALA A 173 20.12 -11.42 -6.23
N THR A 174 19.14 -11.72 -7.06
CA THR A 174 17.75 -11.32 -6.87
C THR A 174 16.76 -12.45 -7.16
N MET A 175 15.50 -12.29 -6.73
CA MET A 175 14.41 -13.17 -7.15
C MET A 175 14.19 -13.17 -8.67
N ALA A 176 14.54 -12.08 -9.37
CA ALA A 176 14.47 -12.02 -10.83
C ALA A 176 15.51 -12.94 -11.48
N ASP A 177 16.70 -13.05 -10.89
CA ASP A 177 17.73 -13.99 -11.36
C ASP A 177 17.29 -15.44 -11.18
N VAL A 178 16.69 -15.75 -10.02
CA VAL A 178 16.08 -17.07 -9.78
C VAL A 178 15.04 -17.37 -10.86
N ALA A 179 14.12 -16.44 -11.11
CA ALA A 179 13.05 -16.63 -12.08
C ALA A 179 13.60 -16.87 -13.49
N ARG A 180 14.59 -16.06 -13.90
CA ARG A 180 15.23 -16.14 -15.22
C ARG A 180 16.01 -17.44 -15.40
N LEU A 181 16.88 -17.81 -14.45
CA LEU A 181 17.76 -18.98 -14.56
C LEU A 181 16.96 -20.29 -14.58
N VAL A 182 15.91 -20.37 -13.77
CA VAL A 182 14.99 -21.51 -13.78
C VAL A 182 14.18 -21.57 -15.08
N GLY A 183 13.70 -20.42 -15.56
CA GLY A 183 13.01 -20.34 -16.86
C GLY A 183 13.87 -20.81 -18.03
N GLN A 184 15.18 -20.54 -17.99
CA GLN A 184 16.15 -21.00 -18.98
C GLN A 184 16.40 -22.52 -18.92
N ALA A 185 16.44 -23.10 -17.72
CA ALA A 185 16.66 -24.53 -17.54
C ALA A 185 15.46 -25.38 -17.99
N GLY A 186 14.24 -24.87 -17.85
CA GLY A 186 13.00 -25.53 -18.26
C GLY A 186 12.35 -26.37 -17.15
N ALA A 187 11.01 -26.41 -17.14
CA ALA A 187 10.24 -27.11 -16.13
C ALA A 187 10.53 -28.62 -16.11
N GLY A 188 10.59 -29.22 -14.92
CA GLY A 188 10.84 -30.65 -14.73
C GLY A 188 12.31 -31.07 -14.88
N LYS A 189 13.24 -30.15 -15.15
CA LYS A 189 14.67 -30.43 -15.14
C LYS A 189 15.23 -30.39 -13.72
N GLU A 190 16.18 -31.28 -13.43
CA GLU A 190 16.99 -31.22 -12.22
C GLU A 190 18.05 -30.13 -12.38
N VAL A 191 18.19 -29.26 -11.39
CA VAL A 191 19.24 -28.24 -11.34
C VAL A 191 20.07 -28.32 -10.07
N ALA A 192 21.35 -27.97 -10.19
CA ALA A 192 22.27 -27.76 -9.08
C ALA A 192 22.05 -26.37 -8.48
N LEU A 193 21.65 -26.34 -7.21
CA LEU A 193 21.53 -25.14 -6.39
C LEU A 193 22.76 -25.05 -5.49
N GLN A 194 23.56 -24.00 -5.66
CA GLN A 194 24.49 -23.62 -4.60
C GLN A 194 23.74 -22.78 -3.59
N ILE A 195 23.73 -23.26 -2.36
CA ILE A 195 23.12 -22.57 -1.24
C ILE A 195 24.16 -22.26 -0.19
N TRP A 196 23.95 -21.18 0.53
CA TRP A 196 24.59 -20.92 1.79
C TRP A 196 23.58 -21.25 2.90
N ARG A 197 23.93 -22.21 3.75
CA ARG A 197 23.08 -22.63 4.87
C ARG A 197 23.72 -22.15 6.17
N PRO A 198 23.02 -21.37 7.00
CA PRO A 198 23.53 -20.98 8.31
C PRO A 198 23.98 -22.20 9.13
N ASP A 199 25.10 -22.10 9.84
CA ASP A 199 25.68 -23.24 10.57
C ASP A 199 24.90 -23.54 11.86
N GLY A 200 24.62 -24.83 12.09
CA GLY A 200 23.87 -25.34 13.23
C GLY A 200 22.41 -25.72 12.90
N ASP A 201 21.69 -26.25 13.88
CA ASP A 201 20.22 -26.23 13.80
C ASP A 201 19.74 -24.76 13.88
N TYR A 202 18.52 -24.50 13.41
CA TYR A 202 17.97 -23.15 13.42
C TYR A 202 17.94 -22.54 14.84
N LYS A 203 17.87 -23.37 15.88
CA LYS A 203 17.95 -22.93 17.29
C LYS A 203 19.29 -22.27 17.62
N THR A 204 20.40 -22.80 17.08
CA THR A 204 21.75 -22.27 17.28
C THR A 204 21.91 -20.89 16.62
N PHE A 205 21.44 -20.73 15.39
CA PHE A 205 21.44 -19.43 14.69
C PHE A 205 20.67 -18.37 15.48
N VAL A 206 19.52 -18.77 16.02
CA VAL A 206 18.60 -17.88 16.73
C VAL A 206 19.14 -17.54 18.10
N ALA A 207 19.75 -18.49 18.81
CA ALA A 207 20.45 -18.24 20.06
C ALA A 207 21.60 -17.23 19.88
N ARG A 208 22.32 -17.28 18.74
CA ARG A 208 23.37 -16.31 18.42
C ARG A 208 22.81 -14.92 18.12
N LEU A 209 21.78 -14.81 17.28
CA LEU A 209 21.10 -13.53 17.05
C LEU A 209 20.51 -12.97 18.34
N THR A 210 19.90 -13.81 19.17
CA THR A 210 19.36 -13.47 20.49
C THR A 210 20.46 -12.92 21.40
N SER A 211 21.62 -13.57 21.42
CA SER A 211 22.79 -13.10 22.18
C SER A 211 23.25 -11.72 21.73
N ARG A 212 23.38 -11.49 20.41
CA ARG A 212 23.74 -10.17 19.85
C ARG A 212 22.70 -9.11 20.19
N ALA A 213 21.42 -9.40 19.93
CA ALA A 213 20.31 -8.49 20.23
C ALA A 213 20.22 -8.14 21.73
N ASN A 214 20.54 -9.10 22.61
CA ASN A 214 20.64 -8.86 24.06
C ASN A 214 21.84 -7.99 24.44
N LYS A 215 22.89 -7.94 23.60
CA LYS A 215 24.05 -7.04 23.72
C LYS A 215 23.83 -5.71 22.97
N GLN A 216 22.58 -5.30 22.82
CA GLN A 216 22.17 -4.04 22.17
C GLN A 216 22.49 -3.95 20.68
N ASP A 217 22.76 -5.06 19.99
CA ASP A 217 22.89 -5.06 18.53
C ASP A 217 21.52 -4.85 17.88
N ALA A 218 21.31 -3.64 17.34
CA ALA A 218 20.04 -3.24 16.76
C ALA A 218 19.72 -3.99 15.45
N HIS A 219 20.74 -4.43 14.70
CA HIS A 219 20.56 -5.20 13.48
C HIS A 219 20.13 -6.63 13.81
N ALA A 220 20.76 -7.26 14.80
CA ALA A 220 20.36 -8.59 15.26
C ALA A 220 18.94 -8.59 15.84
N ALA A 221 18.58 -7.54 16.60
CA ALA A 221 17.23 -7.39 17.14
C ALA A 221 16.18 -7.25 16.02
N LEU A 222 16.41 -6.39 15.04
CA LEU A 222 15.50 -6.25 13.90
C LEU A 222 15.44 -7.53 13.04
N ALA A 223 16.54 -8.27 12.92
CA ALA A 223 16.57 -9.53 12.17
C ALA A 223 15.70 -10.58 12.85
N LEU A 224 15.80 -10.73 14.18
CA LEU A 224 14.92 -11.60 14.96
C LEU A 224 13.46 -11.22 14.77
N ALA A 225 13.12 -9.93 14.89
CA ALA A 225 11.76 -9.46 14.66
C ALA A 225 11.23 -9.87 13.28
N ASN A 226 12.01 -9.69 12.22
CA ASN A 226 11.62 -10.07 10.87
C ASN A 226 11.43 -11.59 10.74
N LEU A 227 12.30 -12.39 11.35
CA LEU A 227 12.17 -13.85 11.34
C LEU A 227 10.87 -14.31 12.03
N TYR A 228 10.50 -13.71 13.17
CA TYR A 228 9.23 -13.97 13.85
C TYR A 228 8.01 -13.46 13.05
N GLN A 229 8.12 -12.30 12.41
CA GLN A 229 7.05 -11.71 11.59
C GLN A 229 6.74 -12.56 10.35
N LEU A 230 7.78 -13.18 9.78
CA LEU A 230 7.66 -14.10 8.65
C LEU A 230 7.21 -15.51 9.07
N GLY A 231 7.20 -15.83 10.37
CA GLY A 231 6.82 -17.15 10.86
C GLY A 231 7.84 -18.24 10.54
N ILE A 232 9.11 -17.88 10.31
CA ILE A 232 10.18 -18.85 9.98
C ILE A 232 10.39 -19.86 11.13
N PHE A 233 9.96 -19.49 12.35
CA PHE A 233 9.96 -20.31 13.56
C PHE A 233 8.74 -21.25 13.72
N GLY A 234 7.86 -21.32 12.74
CA GLY A 234 6.62 -22.09 12.80
C GLY A 234 5.42 -21.22 12.44
N SER A 235 4.98 -20.39 13.36
CA SER A 235 3.91 -19.41 13.13
C SER A 235 4.38 -17.99 13.45
N LYS A 236 3.62 -17.00 12.98
CA LYS A 236 3.85 -15.60 13.34
C LYS A 236 3.64 -15.41 14.84
N ASP A 237 4.64 -14.85 15.50
CA ASP A 237 4.61 -14.56 16.95
C ASP A 237 4.71 -13.05 17.16
N VAL A 238 3.56 -12.37 17.19
CA VAL A 238 3.48 -10.90 17.34
C VAL A 238 4.13 -10.42 18.65
N PRO A 239 3.95 -11.10 19.81
CA PRO A 239 4.69 -10.77 21.03
C PRO A 239 6.21 -10.78 20.85
N GLU A 240 6.79 -11.81 20.23
CA GLU A 240 8.25 -11.85 19.98
C GLU A 240 8.67 -10.79 18.94
N VAL A 241 7.85 -10.52 17.92
CA VAL A 241 8.09 -9.40 16.97
C VAL A 241 8.21 -8.08 17.73
N LEU A 242 7.23 -7.74 18.55
CA LEU A 242 7.20 -6.48 19.30
C LEU A 242 8.37 -6.37 20.28
N LYS A 243 8.70 -7.46 20.98
CA LYS A 243 9.85 -7.54 21.88
C LYS A 243 11.17 -7.21 21.18
N TRP A 244 11.43 -7.84 20.03
CA TRP A 244 12.67 -7.64 19.30
C TRP A 244 12.73 -6.31 18.55
N GLN A 245 11.60 -5.83 18.01
CA GLN A 245 11.50 -4.48 17.46
C GLN A 245 11.74 -3.42 18.54
N ARG A 246 11.20 -3.59 19.74
CA ARG A 246 11.43 -2.69 20.88
C ARG A 246 12.89 -2.66 21.29
N LYS A 247 13.55 -3.81 21.40
CA LYS A 247 15.00 -3.85 21.64
C LYS A 247 15.80 -3.14 20.54
N GLY A 248 15.48 -3.38 19.27
CA GLY A 248 16.15 -2.69 18.16
C GLY A 248 15.94 -1.17 18.19
N ALA A 249 14.74 -0.72 18.54
CA ALA A 249 14.39 0.70 18.66
C ALA A 249 15.09 1.36 19.87
N GLU A 250 15.19 0.65 21.00
CA GLU A 250 15.94 1.07 22.19
C GLU A 250 17.44 1.17 21.90
N SER A 251 17.99 0.25 21.10
CA SER A 251 19.36 0.30 20.58
C SER A 251 19.60 1.35 19.49
N GLY A 252 18.60 2.18 19.15
CA GLY A 252 18.78 3.32 18.23
C GLY A 252 18.50 3.03 16.76
N SER A 253 18.08 1.82 16.37
CA SER A 253 17.72 1.55 14.97
C SER A 253 16.44 2.26 14.57
N MET A 254 16.56 3.26 13.68
CA MET A 254 15.40 3.97 13.11
C MET A 254 14.47 3.01 12.34
N ALA A 255 15.04 2.01 11.65
CA ALA A 255 14.25 0.99 10.97
C ALA A 255 13.41 0.17 11.96
N ALA A 256 13.97 -0.17 13.13
CA ALA A 256 13.23 -0.84 14.19
C ALA A 256 12.16 0.06 14.83
N MET A 257 12.42 1.36 14.99
CA MET A 257 11.42 2.32 15.47
C MET A 257 10.21 2.40 14.53
N VAL A 258 10.45 2.50 13.22
CA VAL A 258 9.38 2.53 12.20
C VAL A 258 8.63 1.22 12.15
N ALA A 259 9.34 0.09 12.16
CA ALA A 259 8.72 -1.24 12.14
C ALA A 259 7.88 -1.49 13.40
N LEU A 260 8.39 -1.12 14.58
CA LEU A 260 7.67 -1.19 15.85
C LEU A 260 6.38 -0.38 15.81
N ALA A 261 6.46 0.88 15.36
CA ALA A 261 5.30 1.74 15.27
C ALA A 261 4.24 1.20 14.31
N ALA A 262 4.65 0.61 13.18
CA ALA A 262 3.73 -0.03 12.25
C ALA A 262 3.01 -1.22 12.90
N THR A 263 3.74 -2.11 13.60
CA THR A 263 3.15 -3.26 14.30
C THR A 263 2.20 -2.82 15.41
N LEU A 264 2.61 -1.86 16.24
CA LEU A 264 1.77 -1.29 17.31
C LEU A 264 0.52 -0.59 16.76
N GLY A 265 0.65 0.16 15.67
CA GLY A 265 -0.45 0.87 15.03
C GLY A 265 -1.51 -0.06 14.41
N ALA A 266 -1.13 -1.29 14.07
CA ALA A 266 -2.05 -2.33 13.58
C ALA A 266 -2.74 -3.11 14.71
N SER A 267 -2.33 -2.91 15.98
CA SER A 267 -2.89 -3.65 17.12
C SER A 267 -4.39 -3.39 17.31
N GLN A 268 -5.09 -4.42 17.77
CA GLN A 268 -6.53 -4.40 18.03
C GLN A 268 -6.80 -4.72 19.50
N GLY A 269 -8.03 -4.46 19.97
CA GLY A 269 -8.45 -4.78 21.32
C GLY A 269 -8.10 -3.70 22.36
N PRO A 270 -8.19 -4.03 23.66
CA PRO A 270 -8.19 -3.02 24.75
C PRO A 270 -6.87 -2.25 24.89
N GLU A 271 -5.73 -2.79 24.44
CA GLU A 271 -4.43 -2.10 24.50
C GLU A 271 -4.17 -1.16 23.31
N ARG A 272 -5.10 -1.05 22.36
CA ARG A 272 -4.91 -0.29 21.11
C ARG A 272 -4.47 1.15 21.36
N GLU A 273 -5.11 1.86 22.30
CA GLU A 273 -4.79 3.27 22.55
C GLU A 273 -3.38 3.47 23.13
N LYS A 274 -2.98 2.59 24.05
CA LYS A 274 -1.62 2.54 24.60
C LYS A 274 -0.60 2.25 23.52
N ASN A 275 -0.89 1.30 22.63
CA ASN A 275 -0.01 0.95 21.51
C ASN A 275 0.11 2.09 20.49
N LEU A 276 -0.99 2.81 20.19
CA LEU A 276 -0.95 3.99 19.33
C LEU A 276 -0.11 5.11 19.95
N THR A 277 -0.24 5.34 21.25
CA THR A 277 0.60 6.31 21.97
C THR A 277 2.08 5.94 21.89
N GLU A 278 2.42 4.66 22.05
CA GLU A 278 3.81 4.18 21.90
C GLU A 278 4.31 4.29 20.45
N ALA A 279 3.48 3.93 19.46
CA ALA A 279 3.81 4.06 18.04
C ALA A 279 4.14 5.51 17.66
N LEU A 280 3.33 6.47 18.13
CA LEU A 280 3.57 7.89 17.93
C LEU A 280 4.95 8.32 18.46
N ARG A 281 5.31 7.87 19.67
CA ARG A 281 6.59 8.19 20.30
C ARG A 281 7.77 7.71 19.46
N TRP A 282 7.70 6.48 18.94
CA TRP A 282 8.76 5.92 18.10
C TRP A 282 8.85 6.58 16.73
N LEU A 283 7.72 6.89 16.10
CA LEU A 283 7.71 7.64 14.84
C LEU A 283 8.26 9.05 15.00
N ARG A 284 7.94 9.73 16.11
CA ARG A 284 8.52 11.03 16.44
C ARG A 284 10.03 10.93 16.55
N LYS A 285 10.55 9.99 17.35
CA LYS A 285 11.99 9.79 17.53
C LYS A 285 12.69 9.51 16.19
N ALA A 286 12.14 8.64 15.35
CA ALA A 286 12.70 8.33 14.04
C ALA A 286 12.63 9.54 13.07
N SER A 287 11.53 10.30 13.08
CA SER A 287 11.37 11.48 12.22
C SER A 287 12.29 12.64 12.63
N GLU A 288 12.49 12.83 13.94
CA GLU A 288 13.43 13.82 14.49
C GLU A 288 14.89 13.45 14.23
N ALA A 289 15.19 12.16 14.16
CA ALA A 289 16.49 11.64 13.69
C ALA A 289 16.66 11.69 12.16
N GLY A 290 15.65 12.16 11.42
CA GLY A 290 15.73 12.36 9.97
C GLY A 290 15.30 11.17 9.11
N ASP A 291 14.66 10.13 9.67
CA ASP A 291 14.18 9.00 8.88
C ASP A 291 12.93 9.39 8.06
N PRO A 292 13.01 9.46 6.71
CA PRO A 292 11.88 9.87 5.87
C PRO A 292 10.70 8.88 5.92
N ARG A 293 10.96 7.61 6.26
CA ARG A 293 9.90 6.57 6.36
C ARG A 293 8.97 6.82 7.53
N ALA A 294 9.42 7.58 8.54
CA ALA A 294 8.65 7.88 9.73
C ALA A 294 7.77 9.14 9.57
N MET A 295 8.12 10.05 8.67
CA MET A 295 7.51 11.39 8.58
C MET A 295 6.06 11.36 8.08
N TYR A 296 5.76 10.59 7.03
CA TYR A 296 4.37 10.42 6.57
C TYR A 296 3.49 9.71 7.62
N PRO A 297 3.88 8.55 8.19
CA PRO A 297 3.09 7.90 9.23
C PRO A 297 2.86 8.79 10.46
N LEU A 298 3.87 9.56 10.89
CA LEU A 298 3.73 10.51 11.99
C LEU A 298 2.68 11.58 11.67
N GLY A 299 2.77 12.19 10.48
CA GLY A 299 1.76 13.16 10.03
C GLY A 299 0.35 12.55 10.00
N ALA A 300 0.22 11.31 9.53
CA ALA A 300 -1.06 10.60 9.51
C ALA A 300 -1.65 10.34 10.90
N MET A 301 -0.82 10.11 11.93
CA MET A 301 -1.31 9.97 13.31
C MET A 301 -1.87 11.28 13.85
N TYR A 302 -1.20 12.41 13.60
CA TYR A 302 -1.72 13.73 13.96
C TYR A 302 -2.99 14.12 13.20
N ALA A 303 -3.05 13.87 11.88
CA ALA A 303 -4.22 14.18 11.06
C ALA A 303 -5.47 13.39 11.50
N SER A 304 -5.27 12.16 11.98
CA SER A 304 -6.36 11.29 12.45
C SER A 304 -6.64 11.36 13.95
N GLY A 305 -5.77 12.01 14.74
CA GLY A 305 -5.85 11.98 16.21
C GLY A 305 -5.69 10.58 16.79
N ARG A 306 -4.89 9.71 16.15
CA ARG A 306 -4.63 8.35 16.67
C ARG A 306 -3.43 8.39 17.62
N GLY A 307 -3.62 7.99 18.87
CA GLY A 307 -2.58 8.05 19.92
C GLY A 307 -2.21 9.47 20.35
N THR A 308 -2.98 10.48 19.92
CA THR A 308 -2.78 11.90 20.22
C THR A 308 -4.06 12.69 19.89
N GLY A 309 -4.14 13.96 20.28
CA GLY A 309 -5.20 14.85 19.79
C GLY A 309 -5.04 15.13 18.29
N LYS A 310 -6.15 15.34 17.58
CA LYS A 310 -6.10 15.74 16.17
C LYS A 310 -5.40 17.09 16.02
N ASP A 311 -4.37 17.15 15.17
CA ASP A 311 -3.62 18.36 14.86
C ASP A 311 -3.23 18.37 13.37
N GLU A 312 -4.00 19.10 12.57
CA GLU A 312 -3.78 19.17 11.12
C GLU A 312 -2.55 20.00 10.75
N ALA A 313 -2.20 21.00 11.56
CA ALA A 313 -1.04 21.86 11.28
C ALA A 313 0.26 21.10 11.51
N GLU A 314 0.33 20.33 12.59
CA GLU A 314 1.46 19.46 12.89
C GLU A 314 1.54 18.30 11.88
N ALA A 315 0.40 17.73 11.48
CA ALA A 315 0.37 16.74 10.40
C ALA A 315 1.00 17.27 9.11
N ALA A 316 0.59 18.46 8.69
CA ALA A 316 1.09 19.05 7.46
C ALA A 316 2.57 19.48 7.55
N ARG A 317 3.05 19.87 8.73
CA ARG A 317 4.48 20.11 8.98
C ARG A 317 5.30 18.84 8.75
N TRP A 318 4.84 17.68 9.22
CA TRP A 318 5.53 16.40 8.99
C TRP A 318 5.39 15.92 7.54
N TYR A 319 4.25 16.11 6.89
CA TYR A 319 4.11 15.84 5.46
C TYR A 319 5.07 16.68 4.61
N ARG A 320 5.25 17.97 4.95
CA ARG A 320 6.23 18.82 4.26
C ARG A 320 7.66 18.30 4.41
N LYS A 321 8.08 17.98 5.64
CA LYS A 321 9.40 17.38 5.86
C LYS A 321 9.59 16.08 5.08
N GLY A 322 8.57 15.20 5.07
CA GLY A 322 8.62 13.96 4.29
C GLY A 322 8.69 14.22 2.78
N ALA A 323 7.95 15.21 2.27
CA ALA A 323 7.97 15.59 0.87
C ALA A 323 9.33 16.16 0.45
N ASP A 324 9.93 17.01 1.28
CA ASP A 324 11.28 17.56 1.08
C ASP A 324 12.34 16.45 1.10
N ALA A 325 12.12 15.40 1.88
CA ALA A 325 12.96 14.20 1.92
C ALA A 325 12.64 13.17 0.81
N GLY A 326 11.76 13.50 -0.14
CA GLY A 326 11.48 12.67 -1.32
C GLY A 326 10.41 11.60 -1.13
N SER A 327 9.66 11.58 -0.03
CA SER A 327 8.58 10.60 0.20
C SER A 327 7.37 10.89 -0.71
N PRO A 328 6.99 9.98 -1.62
CA PRO A 328 5.83 10.17 -2.50
C PRO A 328 4.50 10.23 -1.72
N ASP A 329 4.40 9.44 -0.64
CA ASP A 329 3.21 9.42 0.23
C ASP A 329 3.04 10.76 0.96
N ALA A 330 4.14 11.33 1.46
CA ALA A 330 4.14 12.63 2.12
C ALA A 330 3.80 13.77 1.14
N MET A 331 4.32 13.71 -0.09
CA MET A 331 3.97 14.66 -1.16
C MET A 331 2.47 14.61 -1.47
N ALA A 332 1.89 13.41 -1.61
CA ALA A 332 0.47 13.25 -1.87
C ALA A 332 -0.41 13.76 -0.70
N ALA A 333 -0.01 13.48 0.54
CA ALA A 333 -0.71 13.94 1.73
C ALA A 333 -0.64 15.47 1.89
N LEU A 334 0.52 16.08 1.66
CA LEU A 334 0.67 17.53 1.68
C LEU A 334 -0.18 18.18 0.57
N ALA A 335 -0.20 17.61 -0.62
CA ALA A 335 -1.03 18.10 -1.71
C ALA A 335 -2.52 18.08 -1.33
N LEU A 336 -3.01 17.00 -0.72
CA LEU A 336 -4.39 16.92 -0.26
C LEU A 336 -4.68 17.99 0.81
N ALA A 337 -3.75 18.20 1.75
CA ALA A 337 -3.87 19.25 2.75
C ALA A 337 -3.96 20.65 2.12
N GLN A 338 -3.15 20.92 1.09
CA GLN A 338 -3.17 22.17 0.33
C GLN A 338 -4.42 22.34 -0.53
N PHE A 339 -4.99 21.27 -1.10
CA PHE A 339 -6.25 21.35 -1.83
C PHE A 339 -7.42 21.74 -0.92
N ASN A 340 -7.41 21.25 0.32
CA ASN A 340 -8.50 21.42 1.26
C ASN A 340 -8.30 22.61 2.21
N GLY A 341 -7.08 23.16 2.31
CA GLY A 341 -6.74 24.18 3.29
C GLY A 341 -6.70 23.66 4.73
N THR A 342 -6.45 22.37 4.94
CA THR A 342 -6.44 21.70 6.25
C THR A 342 -5.04 21.74 6.84
N GLY A 343 -4.84 22.47 7.95
CA GLY A 343 -3.52 22.64 8.58
C GLY A 343 -2.50 23.47 7.80
N VAL A 344 -2.79 23.82 6.53
CA VAL A 344 -1.97 24.68 5.67
C VAL A 344 -2.87 25.60 4.84
N ALA A 345 -2.32 26.71 4.36
CA ALA A 345 -3.04 27.57 3.42
C ALA A 345 -3.40 26.82 2.13
N LYS A 346 -4.64 27.04 1.65
CA LYS A 346 -5.12 26.43 0.42
C LYS A 346 -4.30 26.93 -0.78
N ASP A 347 -3.75 26.00 -1.56
CA ASP A 347 -3.00 26.29 -2.80
C ASP A 347 -3.13 25.12 -3.76
N GLU A 348 -4.06 25.23 -4.71
CA GLU A 348 -4.34 24.14 -5.64
C GLU A 348 -3.22 23.95 -6.69
N VAL A 349 -2.49 25.02 -7.05
CA VAL A 349 -1.41 24.93 -8.05
C VAL A 349 -0.21 24.21 -7.45
N ALA A 350 0.19 24.58 -6.23
CA ALA A 350 1.25 23.88 -5.51
C ALA A 350 0.86 22.42 -5.22
N ALA A 351 -0.40 22.18 -4.84
CA ALA A 351 -0.91 20.83 -4.61
C ALA A 351 -0.80 19.95 -5.86
N THR A 352 -1.23 20.44 -7.02
CA THR A 352 -1.14 19.68 -8.28
C THR A 352 0.31 19.42 -8.69
N ALA A 353 1.22 20.37 -8.45
CA ALA A 353 2.65 20.17 -8.69
C ALA A 353 3.25 19.08 -7.77
N LEU A 354 2.82 19.00 -6.51
CA LEU A 354 3.23 17.92 -5.60
C LEU A 354 2.64 16.57 -6.01
N LEU A 355 1.36 16.52 -6.42
CA LEU A 355 0.76 15.29 -6.93
C LEU A 355 1.50 14.77 -8.16
N ARG A 356 1.91 15.65 -9.07
CA ARG A 356 2.76 15.26 -10.22
C ARG A 356 4.01 14.55 -9.76
N LYS A 357 4.78 15.18 -8.85
CA LYS A 357 6.03 14.61 -8.34
C LYS A 357 5.81 13.26 -7.67
N ALA A 358 4.78 13.13 -6.85
CA ALA A 358 4.42 11.88 -6.18
C ALA A 358 4.03 10.78 -7.18
N ALA A 359 3.23 11.14 -8.19
CA ALA A 359 2.76 10.23 -9.22
C ALA A 359 3.91 9.75 -10.14
N ASP A 360 4.84 10.64 -10.48
CA ASP A 360 6.06 10.28 -11.24
C ASP A 360 7.02 9.43 -10.41
N ALA A 361 7.02 9.57 -9.08
CA ALA A 361 7.72 8.69 -8.15
C ALA A 361 6.98 7.37 -7.84
N GLY A 362 5.85 7.10 -8.52
CA GLY A 362 5.15 5.82 -8.46
C GLY A 362 4.02 5.72 -7.43
N ASN A 363 3.63 6.83 -6.77
CA ASN A 363 2.49 6.80 -5.85
C ASN A 363 1.16 6.70 -6.64
N ALA A 364 0.49 5.56 -6.51
CA ALA A 364 -0.74 5.26 -7.27
C ALA A 364 -1.92 6.16 -6.86
N PHE A 365 -2.06 6.47 -5.58
CA PHE A 365 -3.07 7.41 -5.09
C PHE A 365 -2.90 8.81 -5.69
N ALA A 366 -1.65 9.29 -5.80
CA ALA A 366 -1.34 10.57 -6.41
C ALA A 366 -1.65 10.57 -7.91
N MET A 367 -1.44 9.45 -8.62
CA MET A 367 -1.88 9.30 -10.01
C MET A 367 -3.40 9.49 -10.13
N THR A 368 -4.18 8.85 -9.26
CA THR A 368 -5.64 9.02 -9.23
C THR A 368 -6.05 10.45 -8.92
N MET A 369 -5.46 11.08 -7.90
CA MET A 369 -5.77 12.46 -7.54
C MET A 369 -5.35 13.46 -8.62
N LEU A 370 -4.26 13.19 -9.34
CA LEU A 370 -3.83 14.02 -10.46
C LEU A 370 -4.77 13.88 -11.65
N GLY A 371 -5.28 12.67 -11.90
CA GLY A 371 -6.35 12.45 -12.87
C GLY A 371 -7.61 13.24 -12.50
N ALA A 372 -7.99 13.26 -11.22
CA ALA A 372 -9.11 14.06 -10.75
C ALA A 372 -8.86 15.57 -10.91
N ALA A 373 -7.66 16.06 -10.57
CA ALA A 373 -7.29 17.46 -10.76
C ALA A 373 -7.41 17.90 -12.23
N TYR A 374 -6.99 17.06 -13.17
CA TYR A 374 -7.20 17.29 -14.60
C TYR A 374 -8.67 17.24 -15.03
N ALA A 375 -9.45 16.28 -14.53
CA ALA A 375 -10.86 16.15 -14.88
C ALA A 375 -11.70 17.35 -14.41
N ASP A 376 -11.33 17.93 -13.27
CA ASP A 376 -12.05 19.05 -12.63
C ASP A 376 -11.42 20.42 -12.92
N GLY A 377 -10.19 20.47 -13.43
CA GLY A 377 -9.44 21.71 -13.66
C GLY A 377 -8.93 22.37 -12.37
N ARG A 378 -8.55 21.58 -11.37
CA ARG A 378 -8.12 22.08 -10.04
C ARG A 378 -6.62 22.36 -10.02
N GLY A 379 -6.24 23.64 -9.91
CA GLY A 379 -4.84 24.05 -9.92
C GLY A 379 -4.10 23.78 -11.25
N ILE A 380 -4.79 23.30 -12.28
CA ILE A 380 -4.28 22.97 -13.61
C ILE A 380 -5.43 23.10 -14.63
N PRO A 381 -5.17 23.47 -15.89
CA PRO A 381 -6.23 23.49 -16.91
C PRO A 381 -6.92 22.14 -17.03
N LYS A 382 -8.26 22.18 -17.19
CA LYS A 382 -9.07 20.99 -17.34
C LYS A 382 -8.70 20.22 -18.61
N ASP A 383 -8.41 18.93 -18.47
CA ASP A 383 -8.11 18.01 -19.57
C ASP A 383 -8.57 16.60 -19.22
N GLU A 384 -9.71 16.19 -19.76
CA GLU A 384 -10.27 14.86 -19.48
C GLU A 384 -9.47 13.73 -20.14
N VAL A 385 -8.79 13.99 -21.26
CA VAL A 385 -7.96 12.97 -21.92
C VAL A 385 -6.75 12.66 -21.05
N GLU A 386 -6.10 13.70 -20.54
CA GLU A 386 -4.98 13.54 -19.62
C GLU A 386 -5.44 12.90 -18.30
N ALA A 387 -6.62 13.26 -17.79
CA ALA A 387 -7.21 12.59 -16.62
C ALA A 387 -7.28 11.06 -16.80
N VAL A 388 -7.76 10.59 -17.96
CA VAL A 388 -7.83 9.15 -18.26
C VAL A 388 -6.45 8.51 -18.37
N ARG A 389 -5.43 9.20 -18.89
CA ARG A 389 -4.06 8.67 -18.88
C ARG A 389 -3.57 8.41 -17.46
N TRP A 390 -3.86 9.32 -16.54
CA TRP A 390 -3.48 9.19 -15.13
C TRP A 390 -4.29 8.11 -14.41
N TYR A 391 -5.61 8.02 -14.64
CA TYR A 391 -6.43 6.93 -14.10
C TYR A 391 -5.96 5.55 -14.60
N ARG A 392 -5.55 5.43 -15.87
CA ARG A 392 -4.98 4.19 -16.40
C ARG A 392 -3.67 3.82 -15.70
N ARG A 393 -2.75 4.76 -15.52
CA ARG A 393 -1.51 4.54 -14.76
C ARG A 393 -1.80 4.12 -13.32
N ALA A 394 -2.76 4.74 -12.65
CA ALA A 394 -3.17 4.38 -11.30
C ALA A 394 -3.76 2.96 -11.25
N ALA A 395 -4.60 2.61 -12.22
CA ALA A 395 -5.20 1.28 -12.35
C ALA A 395 -4.16 0.17 -12.62
N ASP A 396 -3.13 0.47 -13.42
CA ASP A 396 -2.01 -0.42 -13.68
C ASP A 396 -1.12 -0.58 -12.44
N ALA A 397 -1.03 0.45 -11.60
CA ALA A 397 -0.36 0.41 -10.30
C ALA A 397 -1.23 -0.22 -9.18
N GLY A 398 -2.45 -0.66 -9.49
CA GLY A 398 -3.34 -1.37 -8.57
C GLY A 398 -4.18 -0.48 -7.65
N ASP A 399 -4.32 0.82 -7.93
CA ASP A 399 -5.22 1.69 -7.17
C ASP A 399 -6.69 1.44 -7.54
N ASN A 400 -7.48 0.99 -6.56
CA ASN A 400 -8.90 0.68 -6.71
C ASN A 400 -9.74 1.89 -7.14
N GLU A 401 -9.43 3.07 -6.63
CA GLU A 401 -10.15 4.29 -7.02
C GLU A 401 -9.79 4.71 -8.44
N GLY A 402 -8.51 4.55 -8.84
CA GLY A 402 -8.06 4.74 -10.21
C GLY A 402 -8.76 3.78 -11.20
N ILE A 403 -8.88 2.50 -10.83
CA ILE A 403 -9.65 1.50 -11.59
C ILE A 403 -11.11 1.93 -11.74
N TYR A 404 -11.76 2.33 -10.64
CA TYR A 404 -13.15 2.79 -10.67
C TYR A 404 -13.33 4.03 -11.56
N ARG A 405 -12.47 5.04 -11.43
CA ARG A 405 -12.52 6.26 -12.24
C ARG A 405 -12.28 6.01 -13.72
N LEU A 406 -11.43 5.05 -14.06
CA LEU A 406 -11.25 4.61 -15.44
C LEU A 406 -12.54 3.99 -16.00
N GLY A 407 -13.21 3.13 -15.22
CA GLY A 407 -14.51 2.58 -15.60
C GLY A 407 -15.58 3.67 -15.77
N TRP A 408 -15.60 4.64 -14.86
CA TRP A 408 -16.51 5.78 -14.93
C TRP A 408 -16.27 6.65 -16.18
N ALA A 409 -15.01 6.87 -16.54
CA ALA A 409 -14.65 7.60 -17.75
C ALA A 409 -15.17 6.93 -19.03
N PHE A 410 -15.03 5.61 -19.13
CA PHE A 410 -15.58 4.83 -20.25
C PHE A 410 -17.12 4.84 -20.29
N ASN A 411 -17.80 4.72 -19.15
CA ASN A 411 -19.28 4.73 -19.10
C ASN A 411 -19.86 6.09 -19.56
N ASN A 412 -19.18 7.19 -19.19
CA ASN A 412 -19.68 8.56 -19.38
C ASN A 412 -19.03 9.32 -20.53
N ALA A 413 -18.21 8.66 -21.36
CA ALA A 413 -17.49 9.28 -22.48
C ALA A 413 -16.59 10.47 -22.08
N ARG A 414 -15.90 10.37 -20.93
CA ARG A 414 -15.10 11.46 -20.37
C ARG A 414 -13.64 11.28 -20.72
N GLY A 415 -13.13 12.07 -21.66
CA GLY A 415 -11.75 11.97 -22.15
C GLY A 415 -11.45 10.72 -23.00
N VAL A 416 -12.40 9.80 -23.14
CA VAL A 416 -12.35 8.62 -23.99
C VAL A 416 -13.73 8.36 -24.60
N PRO A 417 -13.81 7.69 -25.77
CA PRO A 417 -15.09 7.25 -26.32
C PRO A 417 -15.84 6.35 -25.33
N LYS A 418 -17.18 6.41 -25.39
CA LYS A 418 -18.02 5.54 -24.57
C LYS A 418 -17.75 4.08 -24.90
N ASP A 419 -17.53 3.26 -23.87
CA ASP A 419 -17.34 1.82 -24.00
C ASP A 419 -17.84 1.11 -22.73
N ASP A 420 -19.08 0.61 -22.77
CA ASP A 420 -19.70 -0.02 -21.62
C ASP A 420 -19.08 -1.36 -21.24
N VAL A 421 -18.39 -2.05 -22.18
CA VAL A 421 -17.68 -3.31 -21.89
C VAL A 421 -16.41 -3.01 -21.11
N GLN A 422 -15.65 -1.99 -21.51
CA GLN A 422 -14.49 -1.53 -20.74
C GLN A 422 -14.91 -0.97 -19.38
N ALA A 423 -16.04 -0.26 -19.30
CA ALA A 423 -16.60 0.18 -18.03
C ALA A 423 -16.91 -1.01 -17.11
N MET A 424 -17.65 -2.00 -17.61
CA MET A 424 -17.98 -3.24 -16.88
C MET A 424 -16.72 -3.93 -16.35
N ASN A 425 -15.72 -4.13 -17.20
CA ASN A 425 -14.47 -4.79 -16.82
C ASN A 425 -13.75 -4.04 -15.68
N ASN A 426 -13.68 -2.72 -15.74
CA ASN A 426 -13.01 -1.93 -14.71
C ASN A 426 -13.84 -1.88 -13.41
N PHE A 427 -15.15 -1.69 -13.46
CA PHE A 427 -15.98 -1.71 -12.25
C PHE A 427 -15.96 -3.07 -11.57
N ARG A 428 -15.96 -4.17 -12.34
CA ARG A 428 -15.81 -5.52 -11.79
C ARG A 428 -14.47 -5.73 -11.11
N ARG A 429 -13.37 -5.26 -11.71
CA ARG A 429 -12.05 -5.27 -11.06
C ARG A 429 -12.06 -4.49 -9.74
N ALA A 430 -12.68 -3.31 -9.70
CA ALA A 430 -12.81 -2.54 -8.46
C ALA A 430 -13.66 -3.27 -7.41
N ALA A 431 -14.75 -3.90 -7.83
CA ALA A 431 -15.64 -4.69 -6.98
C ALA A 431 -14.94 -5.94 -6.40
N ASP A 432 -14.18 -6.67 -7.22
CA ASP A 432 -13.41 -7.84 -6.80
C ASP A 432 -12.29 -7.46 -5.80
N ASN A 433 -11.81 -6.22 -5.87
CA ASN A 433 -10.88 -5.64 -4.89
C ASN A 433 -11.58 -5.07 -3.64
N GLY A 434 -12.89 -5.28 -3.49
CA GLY A 434 -13.67 -4.91 -2.31
C GLY A 434 -14.23 -3.48 -2.32
N LEU A 435 -14.11 -2.72 -3.42
CA LEU A 435 -14.68 -1.37 -3.50
C LEU A 435 -16.20 -1.44 -3.70
N ALA A 436 -16.96 -0.99 -2.70
CA ALA A 436 -18.42 -1.00 -2.76
C ALA A 436 -18.98 -0.15 -3.93
N ALA A 437 -18.37 0.99 -4.26
CA ALA A 437 -18.74 1.79 -5.43
C ALA A 437 -18.60 1.01 -6.75
N GLY A 438 -17.60 0.12 -6.84
CA GLY A 438 -17.46 -0.80 -7.97
C GLY A 438 -18.60 -1.82 -8.02
N MET A 439 -18.97 -2.39 -6.87
CA MET A 439 -20.10 -3.33 -6.76
C MET A 439 -21.42 -2.67 -7.19
N VAL A 440 -21.68 -1.44 -6.72
CA VAL A 440 -22.85 -0.64 -7.12
C VAL A 440 -22.85 -0.40 -8.63
N ALA A 441 -21.71 0.04 -9.19
CA ALA A 441 -21.62 0.32 -10.62
C ALA A 441 -21.82 -0.94 -11.48
N VAL A 442 -21.32 -2.10 -11.07
CA VAL A 442 -21.62 -3.37 -11.74
C VAL A 442 -23.12 -3.69 -11.67
N GLY A 443 -23.76 -3.46 -10.52
CA GLY A 443 -25.21 -3.56 -10.36
C GLY A 443 -25.98 -2.66 -11.32
N ASP A 444 -25.57 -1.39 -11.44
CA ASP A 444 -26.17 -0.41 -12.35
C ASP A 444 -26.07 -0.84 -13.82
N LEU A 445 -24.90 -1.35 -14.23
CA LEU A 445 -24.69 -1.83 -15.60
C LEU A 445 -25.55 -3.06 -15.92
N HIS A 446 -25.70 -4.01 -14.99
CA HIS A 446 -26.63 -5.13 -15.15
C HIS A 446 -28.09 -4.68 -15.20
N ALA A 447 -28.51 -3.74 -14.34
CA ALA A 447 -29.87 -3.22 -14.34
C ALA A 447 -30.21 -2.44 -15.63
N GLY A 448 -29.22 -1.75 -16.19
CA GLY A 448 -29.37 -0.96 -17.41
C GLY A 448 -29.12 -1.73 -18.72
N GLY A 449 -28.45 -2.89 -18.66
CA GLY A 449 -28.03 -3.63 -19.85
C GLY A 449 -26.87 -2.95 -20.60
N PHE A 450 -25.94 -2.33 -19.88
CA PHE A 450 -24.80 -1.62 -20.44
C PHE A 450 -23.55 -2.50 -20.38
N GLY A 451 -23.02 -2.90 -21.55
CA GLY A 451 -21.87 -3.82 -21.63
C GLY A 451 -22.20 -5.28 -21.28
N THR A 452 -23.46 -5.56 -20.97
CA THR A 452 -24.05 -6.86 -20.67
C THR A 452 -25.54 -6.83 -21.04
N PRO A 453 -26.21 -7.96 -21.35
CA PRO A 453 -27.67 -7.99 -21.36
C PRO A 453 -28.24 -7.50 -20.02
N LYS A 454 -29.41 -6.85 -20.08
CA LYS A 454 -30.12 -6.43 -18.87
C LYS A 454 -30.48 -7.64 -18.02
N ASP A 455 -30.09 -7.59 -16.75
CA ASP A 455 -30.33 -8.64 -15.75
C ASP A 455 -30.58 -8.03 -14.37
N ASP A 456 -31.86 -7.90 -14.01
CA ASP A 456 -32.25 -7.37 -12.71
C ASP A 456 -31.90 -8.30 -11.54
N ALA A 457 -31.82 -9.62 -11.76
CA ALA A 457 -31.49 -10.57 -10.71
C ALA A 457 -30.00 -10.48 -10.34
N GLU A 458 -29.13 -10.38 -11.34
CA GLU A 458 -27.69 -10.18 -11.13
C GLU A 458 -27.41 -8.79 -10.56
N ALA A 459 -28.12 -7.75 -11.02
CA ALA A 459 -28.04 -6.43 -10.41
C ALA A 459 -28.35 -6.46 -8.90
N THR A 460 -29.44 -7.12 -8.49
CA THR A 460 -29.81 -7.28 -7.07
C THR A 460 -28.72 -8.01 -6.27
N ARG A 461 -28.03 -9.00 -6.86
CA ARG A 461 -26.93 -9.69 -6.20
C ARG A 461 -25.75 -8.75 -5.94
N TRP A 462 -25.42 -7.88 -6.88
CA TRP A 462 -24.33 -6.91 -6.72
C TRP A 462 -24.67 -5.80 -5.72
N TYR A 463 -25.87 -5.24 -5.75
CA TYR A 463 -26.30 -4.28 -4.73
C TYR A 463 -26.32 -4.90 -3.33
N ARG A 464 -26.72 -6.17 -3.20
CA ARG A 464 -26.63 -6.88 -1.93
C ARG A 464 -25.20 -6.99 -1.44
N LYS A 465 -24.24 -7.38 -2.30
CA LYS A 465 -22.81 -7.40 -1.92
C LYS A 465 -22.32 -6.03 -1.42
N ALA A 466 -22.71 -4.95 -2.10
CA ALA A 466 -22.36 -3.59 -1.67
C ALA A 466 -22.98 -3.24 -0.31
N ALA A 467 -24.26 -3.58 -0.10
CA ALA A 467 -24.97 -3.36 1.16
C ALA A 467 -24.35 -4.17 2.31
N ASP A 468 -24.01 -5.44 2.07
CA ASP A 468 -23.32 -6.31 3.05
C ASP A 468 -21.90 -5.80 3.36
N ALA A 469 -21.26 -5.09 2.43
CA ALA A 469 -19.99 -4.38 2.62
C ALA A 469 -20.16 -3.01 3.35
N GLY A 470 -21.38 -2.64 3.74
CA GLY A 470 -21.67 -1.43 4.50
C GLY A 470 -22.05 -0.21 3.66
N ASP A 471 -22.24 -0.33 2.35
CA ASP A 471 -22.67 0.80 1.52
C ASP A 471 -24.15 1.13 1.78
N THR A 472 -24.37 2.29 2.40
CA THR A 472 -25.69 2.70 2.89
C THR A 472 -26.61 3.17 1.76
N GLY A 473 -26.05 3.60 0.62
CA GLY A 473 -26.80 3.87 -0.60
C GLY A 473 -27.29 2.58 -1.27
N ALA A 474 -26.47 1.54 -1.27
CA ALA A 474 -26.83 0.20 -1.73
C ALA A 474 -27.89 -0.42 -0.83
N MET A 475 -27.83 -0.22 0.50
CA MET A 475 -28.92 -0.60 1.41
C MET A 475 -30.25 0.05 1.00
N TYR A 476 -30.27 1.36 0.69
CA TYR A 476 -31.49 2.02 0.20
C TYR A 476 -31.95 1.47 -1.16
N THR A 477 -30.99 1.20 -2.05
CA THR A 477 -31.28 0.58 -3.35
C THR A 477 -31.89 -0.81 -3.16
N MET A 478 -31.41 -1.60 -2.19
CA MET A 478 -32.02 -2.88 -1.82
C MET A 478 -33.44 -2.72 -1.31
N ALA A 479 -33.74 -1.66 -0.55
CA ALA A 479 -35.11 -1.36 -0.13
C ALA A 479 -36.03 -1.15 -1.33
N ILE A 480 -35.61 -0.33 -2.30
CA ILE A 480 -36.35 -0.11 -3.55
C ILE A 480 -36.53 -1.44 -4.31
N ARG A 481 -35.45 -2.19 -4.53
CA ARG A 481 -35.51 -3.42 -5.33
C ARG A 481 -36.39 -4.48 -4.68
N SER A 482 -36.36 -4.63 -3.35
CA SER A 482 -37.25 -5.51 -2.60
C SER A 482 -38.71 -5.05 -2.67
N GLU A 483 -38.99 -3.75 -2.58
CA GLU A 483 -40.37 -3.23 -2.63
C GLU A 483 -41.00 -3.39 -4.02
N PHE A 484 -40.23 -3.18 -5.08
CA PHE A 484 -40.73 -3.22 -6.45
C PHE A 484 -40.51 -4.56 -7.16
N GLY A 485 -39.96 -5.56 -6.47
CA GLY A 485 -39.70 -6.89 -7.04
C GLY A 485 -38.70 -6.87 -8.20
N LEU A 486 -37.68 -5.99 -8.12
CA LEU A 486 -36.66 -5.88 -9.15
C LEU A 486 -35.60 -6.97 -8.95
N GLY A 487 -35.66 -8.02 -9.77
CA GLY A 487 -34.72 -9.14 -9.73
C GLY A 487 -34.99 -10.18 -8.64
N ALA A 488 -36.08 -10.03 -7.90
CA ALA A 488 -36.60 -10.99 -6.91
C ALA A 488 -38.11 -10.77 -6.72
N THR A 489 -38.77 -11.65 -5.97
CA THR A 489 -40.17 -11.43 -5.57
C THR A 489 -40.27 -10.21 -4.65
N LYS A 490 -41.33 -9.41 -4.81
CA LYS A 490 -41.62 -8.27 -3.93
C LYS A 490 -41.68 -8.73 -2.46
N ASP A 491 -41.01 -7.98 -1.59
CA ASP A 491 -40.99 -8.18 -0.14
C ASP A 491 -40.90 -6.83 0.59
N SER A 492 -42.06 -6.33 1.01
CA SER A 492 -42.20 -5.05 1.72
C SER A 492 -41.54 -5.07 3.11
N GLU A 493 -41.44 -6.24 3.73
CA GLU A 493 -40.86 -6.40 5.07
C GLU A 493 -39.34 -6.32 4.99
N ALA A 494 -38.73 -7.08 4.06
CA ALA A 494 -37.30 -6.96 3.76
C ALA A 494 -36.93 -5.56 3.26
N ALA A 495 -37.79 -4.94 2.43
CA ALA A 495 -37.58 -3.58 1.98
C ALA A 495 -37.51 -2.59 3.14
N ALA A 496 -38.43 -2.69 4.11
CA ALA A 496 -38.40 -1.85 5.30
C ALA A 496 -37.15 -2.11 6.17
N GLN A 497 -36.67 -3.35 6.28
CA GLN A 497 -35.41 -3.65 6.98
C GLN A 497 -34.22 -2.92 6.34
N TRP A 498 -34.10 -2.99 5.01
CA TRP A 498 -33.03 -2.31 4.28
C TRP A 498 -33.12 -0.78 4.36
N ALA A 499 -34.34 -0.23 4.33
CA ALA A 499 -34.56 1.21 4.50
C ALA A 499 -34.09 1.69 5.88
N ILE A 500 -34.41 0.94 6.93
CA ILE A 500 -33.94 1.21 8.30
C ILE A 500 -32.42 1.10 8.39
N ALA A 501 -31.82 0.05 7.84
CA ALA A 501 -30.37 -0.12 7.83
C ALA A 501 -29.65 1.05 7.14
N SER A 502 -30.19 1.52 6.01
CA SER A 502 -29.66 2.68 5.27
C SER A 502 -29.71 3.98 6.08
N VAL A 503 -30.86 4.28 6.70
CA VAL A 503 -31.03 5.49 7.53
C VAL A 503 -30.17 5.42 8.79
N LYS A 504 -30.11 4.24 9.41
CA LYS A 504 -29.26 3.97 10.57
C LYS A 504 -27.80 4.18 10.23
N GLY A 505 -27.35 3.72 9.07
CA GLY A 505 -26.00 3.97 8.54
C GLY A 505 -25.73 5.41 8.10
N GLY A 506 -26.69 6.33 8.26
CA GLY A 506 -26.49 7.76 8.01
C GLY A 506 -26.71 8.21 6.56
N PHE A 507 -27.36 7.41 5.71
CA PHE A 507 -27.68 7.84 4.35
C PHE A 507 -28.82 8.85 4.32
N GLU A 508 -28.47 10.15 4.33
CA GLU A 508 -29.44 11.25 4.39
C GLU A 508 -30.47 11.22 3.25
N TYR A 509 -30.06 10.81 2.05
CA TYR A 509 -30.96 10.75 0.90
C TYR A 509 -32.10 9.76 1.16
N ALA A 510 -31.83 8.55 1.68
CA ALA A 510 -32.88 7.61 2.05
C ALA A 510 -33.83 8.22 3.08
N ARG A 511 -33.29 8.84 4.13
CA ARG A 511 -34.08 9.48 5.19
C ARG A 511 -35.07 10.50 4.62
N THR A 512 -34.62 11.34 3.69
CA THR A 512 -35.46 12.37 3.05
C THR A 512 -36.46 11.76 2.06
N GLN A 513 -36.04 10.82 1.21
CA GLN A 513 -36.91 10.27 0.16
C GLN A 513 -38.02 9.36 0.69
N LEU A 514 -37.81 8.66 1.80
CA LEU A 514 -38.86 7.84 2.44
C LEU A 514 -40.10 8.68 2.83
N ILE A 515 -39.91 9.96 3.16
CA ILE A 515 -40.99 10.90 3.47
C ILE A 515 -41.44 11.65 2.22
N ALA A 516 -40.51 12.24 1.47
CA ALA A 516 -40.82 13.08 0.31
C ALA A 516 -41.58 12.32 -0.79
N GLU A 517 -41.27 11.03 -0.96
CA GLU A 517 -41.89 10.16 -1.96
C GLU A 517 -42.77 9.10 -1.32
N ALA A 518 -43.34 9.37 -0.12
CA ALA A 518 -44.20 8.44 0.61
C ALA A 518 -45.31 7.83 -0.27
N GLY A 519 -45.87 8.61 -1.20
CA GLY A 519 -46.91 8.14 -2.13
C GLY A 519 -46.45 7.10 -3.16
N LYS A 520 -45.14 6.92 -3.38
CA LYS A 520 -44.59 5.89 -4.27
C LYS A 520 -44.44 4.53 -3.58
N TRP A 521 -44.40 4.50 -2.25
CA TRP A 521 -44.25 3.28 -1.47
C TRP A 521 -45.61 2.64 -1.21
N SER A 522 -45.71 1.30 -1.31
CA SER A 522 -46.98 0.62 -1.02
C SER A 522 -47.42 0.83 0.43
N ASP A 523 -48.71 0.62 0.68
CA ASP A 523 -49.24 0.64 2.05
C ASP A 523 -48.55 -0.40 2.94
N ASP A 524 -48.29 -1.60 2.39
CA ASP A 524 -47.58 -2.69 3.07
C ASP A 524 -46.19 -2.25 3.52
N PHE A 525 -45.41 -1.61 2.64
CA PHE A 525 -44.10 -1.07 2.98
C PHE A 525 -44.18 -0.02 4.08
N ARG A 526 -45.09 0.95 3.94
CA ARG A 526 -45.21 2.05 4.91
C ARG A 526 -45.57 1.52 6.30
N ARG A 527 -46.45 0.52 6.38
CA ARG A 527 -46.78 -0.18 7.63
C ARG A 527 -45.61 -1.00 8.17
N ALA A 528 -44.88 -1.72 7.31
CA ALA A 528 -43.69 -2.47 7.71
C ALA A 528 -42.61 -1.54 8.29
N LEU A 529 -42.39 -0.38 7.67
CA LEU A 529 -41.45 0.63 8.13
C LEU A 529 -41.86 1.21 9.49
N GLN A 530 -43.13 1.60 9.67
CA GLN A 530 -43.66 2.07 10.96
C GLN A 530 -43.50 1.00 12.06
N ARG A 531 -43.74 -0.27 11.72
CA ARG A 531 -43.58 -1.40 12.64
C ARG A 531 -42.13 -1.53 13.10
N LYS A 532 -41.16 -1.49 12.19
CA LYS A 532 -39.73 -1.57 12.53
C LYS A 532 -39.25 -0.39 13.34
N LEU A 533 -39.67 0.82 12.99
CA LEU A 533 -39.36 2.01 13.80
C LEU A 533 -39.93 1.88 15.21
N LYS A 534 -41.08 1.22 15.38
CA LYS A 534 -41.68 0.95 16.68
C LYS A 534 -40.94 -0.15 17.45
N GLU A 535 -40.55 -1.22 16.78
CA GLU A 535 -39.73 -2.31 17.33
C GLU A 535 -38.36 -1.80 17.83
N GLU A 536 -37.71 -0.89 17.10
CA GLU A 536 -36.46 -0.24 17.53
C GLU A 536 -36.66 0.92 18.53
N GLY A 537 -37.91 1.18 18.97
CA GLY A 537 -38.21 2.19 19.98
C GLY A 537 -38.14 3.64 19.49
N HIS A 538 -38.07 3.87 18.18
CA HIS A 538 -37.98 5.21 17.59
C HIS A 538 -39.34 5.83 17.24
N TYR A 539 -40.41 5.03 17.15
CA TYR A 539 -41.76 5.48 16.77
C TYR A 539 -42.83 4.97 17.75
N ALA A 540 -43.66 5.88 18.28
CA ALA A 540 -44.71 5.56 19.24
C ALA A 540 -46.14 5.62 18.64
N GLY A 541 -46.29 6.06 17.39
CA GLY A 541 -47.59 6.19 16.75
C GLY A 541 -48.22 4.87 16.30
N ASP A 542 -49.36 4.98 15.63
CA ASP A 542 -50.08 3.85 15.05
C ASP A 542 -49.42 3.35 13.77
N ILE A 543 -49.60 2.05 13.49
CA ILE A 543 -49.15 1.41 12.24
C ILE A 543 -50.28 1.55 11.21
N ASP A 544 -50.49 2.79 10.75
CA ASP A 544 -51.61 3.18 9.89
C ASP A 544 -51.23 3.39 8.40
N GLY A 545 -49.95 3.28 8.07
CA GLY A 545 -49.39 3.52 6.74
C GLY A 545 -49.15 5.00 6.40
N ARG A 546 -49.48 5.94 7.31
CA ARG A 546 -49.29 7.37 7.07
C ARG A 546 -47.88 7.84 7.42
N MET A 547 -47.18 8.39 6.44
CA MET A 547 -45.80 8.87 6.56
C MET A 547 -45.74 10.34 7.00
N GLY A 548 -46.36 10.65 8.14
CA GLY A 548 -46.46 12.02 8.67
C GLY A 548 -45.27 12.46 9.54
N GLY A 549 -45.44 13.57 10.25
CA GLY A 549 -44.39 14.17 11.11
C GLY A 549 -43.79 13.21 12.14
N GLY A 550 -44.61 12.35 12.76
CA GLY A 550 -44.12 11.36 13.72
C GLY A 550 -43.17 10.31 13.13
N VAL A 551 -43.37 9.89 11.88
CA VAL A 551 -42.46 8.98 11.18
C VAL A 551 -41.17 9.71 10.78
N LYS A 552 -41.28 10.97 10.32
CA LYS A 552 -40.12 11.81 10.04
C LYS A 552 -39.23 11.97 11.28
N GLU A 553 -39.80 12.33 12.42
CA GLU A 553 -39.07 12.45 13.69
C GLU A 553 -38.43 11.13 14.13
N ALA A 554 -39.11 10.00 13.91
CA ALA A 554 -38.57 8.68 14.20
C ALA A 554 -37.33 8.37 13.35
N LEU A 555 -37.37 8.68 12.04
CA LEU A 555 -36.23 8.52 11.15
C LEU A 555 -35.07 9.47 11.51
N ASP A 556 -35.37 10.70 11.94
CA ASP A 556 -34.37 11.66 12.43
C ASP A 556 -33.70 11.18 13.72
N ARG A 557 -34.47 10.57 14.64
CA ARG A 557 -33.93 9.94 15.85
C ARG A 557 -33.06 8.72 15.52
N LEU A 558 -33.52 7.87 14.60
CA LEU A 558 -32.80 6.68 14.14
C LEU A 558 -31.43 7.07 13.55
N ALA A 559 -31.38 8.09 12.69
CA ALA A 559 -30.13 8.57 12.10
C ALA A 559 -29.13 9.12 13.13
N LYS A 560 -29.62 9.69 14.23
CA LYS A 560 -28.79 10.20 15.34
C LYS A 560 -28.31 9.09 16.29
N SER A 561 -28.94 7.92 16.31
CA SER A 561 -28.57 6.84 17.22
C SER A 561 -27.14 6.31 17.02
N GLN A 562 -26.49 6.63 15.89
CA GLN A 562 -25.08 6.29 15.64
C GLN A 562 -24.05 7.29 16.21
N THR A 563 -24.45 8.48 16.67
CA THR A 563 -23.47 9.46 17.22
C THR A 563 -22.99 9.12 18.64
N VAL A 564 -23.37 7.96 19.18
CA VAL A 564 -22.97 7.47 20.51
C VAL A 564 -22.32 6.08 20.38
N SER A 565 -21.25 5.99 19.61
CA SER A 565 -20.22 4.97 19.80
C SER A 565 -18.88 5.54 19.32
N PRO A 566 -17.88 5.69 20.21
CA PRO A 566 -16.60 6.34 19.92
C PRO A 566 -15.68 5.54 18.99
#